data_AF-A0A3C2C5C5-F1
#
_entry.id   AF-A0A3C2C5C5-F1
#
_cell.length_a   1.000
_cell.length_b   1.000
_cell.length_c   1.000
_cell.angle_alpha   90.00
_cell.angle_beta   90.00
_cell.angle_gamma   90.00
#
_symmetry.space_group_name_H-M   'P 1'
#
loop_
_entity.id
_entity.type
_entity.pdbx_description
1 polymer ?
#
loop_
_entity_poly.entity_id
_entity_poly.type
_entity_poly.pdbx_seq_one_letter_code
_entity_poly.pdbx_strand_id
1 'polypeptide(L)'
;MHVASGEYVRPEVKVGIERLRLYTEAHKASVGDPEIIRRAKCLENFLKNNTIFIQDGEIIVGNHGEEPDVLCLYPEMGFFPTIDLVESDAMPDEYRDEAREIAMYWKPFGLQDKCTPYFSKEEVDSSLPWGIVETPPYVANYMNTCPPYMSIMEDGIEKRIRWCEEQIEKAFEQLRAYPWNGEKNLPLLDKIDVWRAMIIAGKAVVTWARRYSRLA
;
A
#
# COMPACT_ATOMS: atom_id res chain seq x y z
N MET A 1 20.72 -1.02 3.55
CA MET A 1 20.59 -2.04 2.51
C MET A 1 21.28 -1.58 1.24
N HIS A 2 22.15 -2.40 0.67
CA HIS A 2 22.76 -2.14 -0.64
C HIS A 2 22.50 -3.34 -1.55
N VAL A 3 22.19 -3.05 -2.82
CA VAL A 3 21.97 -4.05 -3.88
C VAL A 3 23.07 -3.87 -4.92
N ALA A 4 23.65 -4.96 -5.38
CA ALA A 4 24.62 -4.97 -6.48
C ALA A 4 24.29 -6.14 -7.41
N SER A 5 24.30 -5.90 -8.73
CA SER A 5 24.01 -6.92 -9.74
C SER A 5 22.66 -7.65 -9.55
N GLY A 6 21.66 -6.99 -8.96
CA GLY A 6 20.33 -7.57 -8.71
C GLY A 6 20.19 -8.32 -7.38
N GLU A 7 21.25 -8.42 -6.58
CA GLU A 7 21.23 -9.17 -5.32
C GLU A 7 21.57 -8.27 -4.12
N TYR A 8 21.06 -8.63 -2.95
CA TYR A 8 21.41 -7.96 -1.70
C TYR A 8 22.86 -8.27 -1.31
N VAL A 9 23.66 -7.24 -1.05
CA VAL A 9 25.08 -7.39 -0.67
C VAL A 9 25.22 -8.12 0.69
N ARG A 10 24.24 -7.95 1.57
CA ARG A 10 24.20 -8.57 2.90
C ARG A 10 23.25 -9.77 2.89
N PRO A 11 23.70 -10.98 3.24
CA PRO A 11 22.86 -12.19 3.22
C PRO A 11 21.79 -12.20 4.33
N GLU A 12 21.96 -11.38 5.37
CA GLU A 12 20.96 -11.21 6.44
C GLU A 12 19.72 -10.45 5.97
N VAL A 13 19.81 -9.76 4.83
CA VAL A 13 18.66 -9.07 4.25
C VAL A 13 17.68 -10.09 3.69
N LYS A 14 16.47 -10.11 4.25
CA LYS A 14 15.39 -11.01 3.85
C LYS A 14 14.13 -10.25 3.45
N VAL A 15 13.18 -10.95 2.86
CA VAL A 15 11.83 -10.43 2.60
C VAL A 15 10.83 -11.04 3.58
N GLY A 16 9.90 -10.19 4.01
CA GLY A 16 8.93 -10.47 5.06
C GLY A 16 7.60 -10.96 4.52
N ILE A 17 6.95 -11.80 5.32
CA ILE A 17 5.63 -12.38 5.03
C ILE A 17 4.52 -11.58 5.72
N GLU A 18 4.83 -10.77 6.73
CA GLU A 18 3.83 -10.14 7.58
C GLU A 18 2.93 -9.17 6.81
N ARG A 19 3.53 -8.26 6.02
CA ARG A 19 2.76 -7.35 5.16
C ARG A 19 1.93 -8.12 4.14
N LEU A 20 2.51 -9.16 3.52
CA LEU A 20 1.80 -10.00 2.56
C LEU A 20 0.51 -10.57 3.18
N ARG A 21 0.61 -11.16 4.37
CA ARG A 21 -0.54 -11.74 5.10
C ARG A 21 -1.57 -10.68 5.45
N LEU A 22 -1.17 -9.64 6.18
CA LEU A 22 -2.08 -8.63 6.73
C LEU A 22 -2.79 -7.84 5.63
N TYR A 23 -2.09 -7.51 4.55
CA TYR A 23 -2.67 -6.78 3.43
C TYR A 23 -3.66 -7.68 2.64
N THR A 24 -3.32 -8.96 2.45
CA THR A 24 -4.18 -9.95 1.78
C THR A 24 -5.44 -10.25 2.57
N GLU A 25 -5.33 -10.45 3.88
CA GLU A 25 -6.45 -10.68 4.79
C GLU A 25 -7.49 -9.57 4.68
N ALA A 26 -7.06 -8.31 4.79
CA ALA A 26 -7.93 -7.16 4.69
C ALA A 26 -8.56 -7.00 3.29
N HIS A 27 -7.82 -7.33 2.23
CA HIS A 27 -8.36 -7.32 0.87
C HIS A 27 -9.48 -8.37 0.72
N LYS A 28 -9.30 -9.57 1.27
CA LYS A 28 -10.31 -10.64 1.29
C LYS A 28 -11.54 -10.25 2.13
N ALA A 29 -11.34 -9.61 3.28
CA ALA A 29 -12.41 -9.20 4.18
C ALA A 29 -13.24 -8.00 3.69
N SER A 30 -12.73 -7.23 2.72
CA SER A 30 -13.36 -5.99 2.23
C SER A 30 -14.03 -6.14 0.86
N VAL A 31 -14.34 -7.37 0.42
CA VAL A 31 -15.07 -7.61 -0.83
C VAL A 31 -16.44 -6.93 -0.76
N GLY A 32 -16.75 -6.10 -1.76
CA GLY A 32 -18.00 -5.33 -1.86
C GLY A 32 -17.86 -3.87 -1.48
N ASP A 33 -16.78 -3.47 -0.80
CA ASP A 33 -16.50 -2.06 -0.55
C ASP A 33 -15.96 -1.35 -1.82
N PRO A 34 -16.12 -0.02 -1.93
CA PRO A 34 -15.41 0.77 -2.94
C PRO A 34 -13.89 0.56 -2.85
N GLU A 35 -13.20 0.44 -3.99
CA GLU A 35 -11.76 0.09 -4.02
C GLU A 35 -10.90 1.03 -3.17
N ILE A 36 -11.21 2.34 -3.13
CA ILE A 36 -10.48 3.31 -2.31
C ILE A 36 -10.61 3.01 -0.80
N ILE A 37 -11.78 2.52 -0.36
CA ILE A 37 -12.01 2.07 1.02
C ILE A 37 -11.26 0.78 1.29
N ARG A 38 -11.26 -0.17 0.34
CA ARG A 38 -10.50 -1.43 0.45
C ARG A 38 -9.02 -1.16 0.66
N ARG A 39 -8.42 -0.23 -0.09
CA ARG A 39 -7.02 0.19 0.08
C ARG A 39 -6.75 0.76 1.47
N ALA A 40 -7.65 1.62 1.97
CA ALA A 40 -7.52 2.18 3.31
C ALA A 40 -7.64 1.11 4.41
N LYS A 41 -8.56 0.14 4.27
CA LYS A 41 -8.71 -1.00 5.18
C LYS A 41 -7.48 -1.92 5.16
N CYS A 42 -6.87 -2.15 4.01
CA CYS A 42 -5.62 -2.92 3.92
C CYS A 42 -4.46 -2.23 4.67
N LEU A 43 -4.30 -0.91 4.48
CA LEU A 43 -3.32 -0.13 5.24
C LEU A 43 -3.64 -0.15 6.74
N GLU A 44 -4.92 -0.03 7.12
CA GLU A 44 -5.36 -0.07 8.50
C GLU A 44 -5.02 -1.40 9.18
N ASN A 45 -5.33 -2.53 8.53
CA ASN A 45 -5.05 -3.85 9.07
C ASN A 45 -3.54 -4.07 9.24
N PHE A 46 -2.73 -3.65 8.27
CA PHE A 46 -1.28 -3.70 8.38
C PHE A 46 -0.78 -2.87 9.58
N LEU A 47 -1.07 -1.58 9.62
CA LEU A 47 -0.54 -0.67 10.65
C LEU A 47 -1.01 -0.98 12.08
N LYS A 48 -2.19 -1.59 12.24
CA LYS A 48 -2.69 -2.00 13.56
C LYS A 48 -2.04 -3.27 14.10
N ASN A 49 -1.64 -4.18 13.21
CA ASN A 49 -1.24 -5.53 13.59
C ASN A 49 0.23 -5.86 13.30
N ASN A 50 0.93 -5.09 12.45
CA ASN A 50 2.32 -5.37 12.11
C ASN A 50 3.22 -5.35 13.34
N THR A 51 4.27 -6.16 13.34
CA THR A 51 5.28 -6.19 14.38
C THR A 51 6.03 -4.86 14.39
N ILE A 52 6.32 -4.36 15.60
CA ILE A 52 7.06 -3.12 15.81
C ILE A 52 8.15 -3.37 16.83
N PHE A 53 9.29 -2.70 16.65
CA PHE A 53 10.46 -2.80 17.52
C PHE A 53 11.19 -1.45 17.57
N ILE A 54 12.02 -1.27 18.59
CA ILE A 54 12.94 -0.13 18.74
C ILE A 54 14.32 -0.73 18.97
N GLN A 55 15.32 -0.32 18.20
CA GLN A 55 16.70 -0.82 18.35
C GLN A 55 17.46 -0.02 19.40
N ASP A 56 18.44 -0.66 20.04
CA ASP A 56 19.29 -0.03 21.04
C ASP A 56 20.00 1.21 20.46
N GLY A 57 19.82 2.35 21.12
CA GLY A 57 20.44 3.63 20.73
C GLY A 57 19.68 4.42 19.67
N GLU A 58 18.51 3.97 19.20
CA GLU A 58 17.66 4.75 18.28
C GLU A 58 17.04 5.97 18.99
N ILE A 59 17.19 7.15 18.38
CA ILE A 59 16.50 8.38 18.80
C ILE A 59 15.27 8.63 17.94
N ILE A 60 15.37 8.34 16.64
CA ILE A 60 14.25 8.39 15.70
C ILE A 60 13.81 6.95 15.46
N VAL A 61 12.61 6.61 15.95
CA VAL A 61 12.08 5.25 15.93
C VAL A 61 11.08 5.04 14.80
N GLY A 62 10.98 3.80 14.32
CA GLY A 62 10.05 3.39 13.27
C GLY A 62 10.70 2.49 12.23
N ASN A 63 10.05 1.37 11.91
CA ASN A 63 10.45 0.50 10.82
C ASN A 63 9.21 0.08 10.01
N HIS A 64 9.44 -0.33 8.77
CA HIS A 64 8.41 -0.78 7.84
C HIS A 64 8.30 -2.30 7.77
N GLY A 65 9.36 -3.06 8.08
CA GLY A 65 9.35 -4.52 8.16
C GLY A 65 9.12 -5.05 9.58
N GLU A 66 8.90 -6.35 9.68
CA GLU A 66 8.73 -7.07 10.95
C GLU A 66 10.03 -7.20 11.77
N GLU A 67 11.19 -7.07 11.12
CA GLU A 67 12.53 -7.14 11.73
C GLU A 67 13.50 -6.12 11.06
N PRO A 68 14.64 -5.75 11.70
CA PRO A 68 15.55 -4.72 11.19
C PRO A 68 16.08 -4.94 9.77
N ASP A 69 16.37 -6.18 9.40
CA ASP A 69 16.92 -6.57 8.09
C ASP A 69 15.88 -7.21 7.16
N VAL A 70 14.58 -7.10 7.50
CA VAL A 70 13.48 -7.68 6.71
C VAL A 70 12.72 -6.61 5.94
N LEU A 71 12.51 -6.84 4.64
CA LEU A 71 11.76 -5.95 3.75
C LEU A 71 10.32 -6.39 3.51
N CYS A 72 9.43 -5.41 3.42
CA CYS A 72 8.08 -5.61 2.94
C CYS A 72 7.99 -5.90 1.43
N LEU A 73 7.05 -6.77 1.06
CA LEU A 73 6.64 -7.02 -0.33
C LEU A 73 5.29 -6.39 -0.67
N TYR A 74 5.08 -6.07 -1.95
CA TYR A 74 3.95 -5.29 -2.47
C TYR A 74 3.18 -6.04 -3.56
N PRO A 75 2.46 -7.12 -3.20
CA PRO A 75 1.83 -8.03 -4.16
C PRO A 75 0.68 -7.35 -4.92
N GLU A 76 0.10 -6.29 -4.35
CA GLU A 76 -0.99 -5.52 -4.94
C GLU A 76 -0.57 -4.65 -6.13
N MET A 77 0.73 -4.58 -6.41
CA MET A 77 1.29 -3.78 -7.49
C MET A 77 1.62 -4.65 -8.71
N GLY A 78 2.48 -5.66 -8.57
CA GLY A 78 2.89 -6.48 -9.71
C GLY A 78 3.24 -7.91 -9.33
N PHE A 79 2.77 -8.86 -10.13
CA PHE A 79 3.03 -10.28 -9.94
C PHE A 79 4.51 -10.62 -10.20
N PHE A 80 5.13 -10.09 -11.26
CA PHE A 80 6.49 -10.47 -11.64
C PHE A 80 7.54 -10.11 -10.59
N PRO A 81 7.61 -8.86 -10.07
CA PRO A 81 8.61 -8.53 -9.05
C PRO A 81 8.34 -9.25 -7.72
N THR A 82 7.06 -9.52 -7.42
CA THR A 82 6.69 -10.26 -6.21
C THR A 82 7.16 -11.70 -6.29
N ILE A 83 6.86 -12.41 -7.39
CA ILE A 83 7.23 -13.82 -7.51
C ILE A 83 8.75 -14.00 -7.61
N ASP A 84 9.46 -13.05 -8.25
CA ASP A 84 10.92 -13.06 -8.33
C ASP A 84 11.56 -13.06 -6.93
N LEU A 85 11.11 -12.16 -6.05
CA LEU A 85 11.57 -12.10 -4.66
C LEU A 85 11.14 -13.34 -3.85
N VAL A 86 9.93 -13.86 -4.09
CA VAL A 86 9.42 -15.09 -3.44
C VAL A 86 10.24 -16.32 -3.82
N GLU A 87 10.77 -16.41 -5.05
CA GLU A 87 11.59 -17.55 -5.49
C GLU A 87 13.10 -17.35 -5.21
N SER A 88 13.52 -16.16 -4.79
CA SER A 88 14.91 -15.88 -4.42
C SER A 88 15.32 -16.42 -3.04
N ASP A 89 16.63 -16.39 -2.74
CA ASP A 89 17.19 -16.73 -1.42
C ASP A 89 16.85 -15.71 -0.32
N ALA A 90 16.26 -14.56 -0.70
CA ALA A 90 15.81 -13.56 0.27
C ALA A 90 14.53 -14.00 1.00
N MET A 91 13.71 -14.88 0.40
CA MET A 91 12.51 -15.42 1.04
C MET A 91 12.88 -16.63 1.92
N PRO A 92 12.57 -16.62 3.23
CA PRO A 92 12.72 -17.80 4.07
C PRO A 92 11.88 -18.99 3.57
N ASP A 93 12.46 -20.18 3.55
CA ASP A 93 11.81 -21.38 2.99
C ASP A 93 10.48 -21.72 3.67
N GLU A 94 10.36 -21.46 4.98
CA GLU A 94 9.14 -21.69 5.74
C GLU A 94 7.94 -20.85 5.26
N TYR A 95 8.18 -19.71 4.62
CA TYR A 95 7.13 -18.81 4.12
C TYR A 95 6.91 -18.90 2.61
N ARG A 96 7.78 -19.60 1.88
CA ARG A 96 7.83 -19.56 0.42
C ARG A 96 6.53 -20.02 -0.24
N ASP A 97 5.98 -21.14 0.21
CA ASP A 97 4.75 -21.70 -0.37
C ASP A 97 3.55 -20.78 -0.14
N GLU A 98 3.40 -20.26 1.09
CA GLU A 98 2.35 -19.30 1.41
C GLU A 98 2.51 -17.99 0.61
N ALA A 99 3.73 -17.47 0.51
CA ALA A 99 4.00 -16.25 -0.24
C ALA A 99 3.68 -16.42 -1.74
N ARG A 100 3.94 -17.61 -2.30
CA ARG A 100 3.55 -17.98 -3.67
C ARG A 100 2.04 -17.99 -3.84
N GLU A 101 1.30 -18.56 -2.90
CA GLU A 101 -0.17 -18.53 -2.91
C GLU A 101 -0.71 -17.10 -2.85
N ILE A 102 -0.11 -16.25 -2.01
CA ILE A 102 -0.48 -14.83 -1.91
C ILE A 102 -0.19 -14.10 -3.22
N ALA A 103 0.98 -14.30 -3.83
CA ALA A 103 1.32 -13.69 -5.11
C ALA A 103 0.30 -14.08 -6.19
N MET A 104 -0.09 -15.36 -6.26
CA MET A 104 -1.11 -15.85 -7.19
C MET A 104 -2.49 -15.26 -6.92
N TYR A 105 -2.88 -15.09 -5.65
CA TYR A 105 -4.12 -14.42 -5.29
C TYR A 105 -4.16 -12.97 -5.79
N TRP A 106 -3.05 -12.23 -5.70
CA TRP A 106 -2.99 -10.83 -6.09
C TRP A 106 -2.89 -10.59 -7.59
N LYS A 107 -2.46 -11.59 -8.36
CA LYS A 107 -2.31 -11.49 -9.82
C LYS A 107 -3.49 -10.78 -10.51
N PRO A 108 -4.75 -11.21 -10.41
CA PRO A 108 -5.86 -10.52 -11.08
C PRO A 108 -6.17 -9.09 -10.57
N PHE A 109 -5.62 -8.69 -9.43
CA PHE A 109 -5.89 -7.41 -8.77
C PHE A 109 -4.74 -6.40 -8.88
N GLY A 110 -3.54 -6.88 -9.23
CA GLY A 110 -2.32 -6.09 -9.34
C GLY A 110 -2.42 -5.01 -10.41
N LEU A 111 -1.69 -3.91 -10.21
CA LEU A 111 -1.54 -2.86 -11.21
C LEU A 111 -1.00 -3.44 -12.55
N GLN A 112 -0.09 -4.40 -12.48
CA GLN A 112 0.44 -5.11 -13.63
C GLN A 112 -0.68 -5.69 -14.51
N ASP A 113 -1.45 -6.65 -13.99
CA ASP A 113 -2.53 -7.31 -14.73
C ASP A 113 -3.69 -6.38 -15.09
N LYS A 114 -3.88 -5.26 -14.37
CA LYS A 114 -4.85 -4.23 -14.75
C LYS A 114 -4.40 -3.40 -15.95
N CYS A 115 -3.10 -3.16 -16.12
CA CYS A 115 -2.56 -2.32 -17.19
C CYS A 115 -2.22 -3.11 -18.45
N THR A 116 -1.71 -4.34 -18.32
CA THR A 116 -1.27 -5.18 -19.46
C THR A 116 -2.32 -5.33 -20.59
N PRO A 117 -3.63 -5.52 -20.32
CA PRO A 117 -4.63 -5.72 -21.39
C PRO A 117 -4.84 -4.53 -22.34
N TYR A 118 -4.32 -3.35 -22.01
CA TYR A 118 -4.41 -2.16 -22.86
C TYR A 118 -3.28 -2.04 -23.88
N PHE A 119 -2.34 -2.99 -23.89
CA PHE A 119 -1.19 -3.02 -24.79
C PHE A 119 -1.20 -4.30 -25.62
N SER A 120 -0.69 -4.23 -26.84
CA SER A 120 -0.44 -5.41 -27.65
C SER A 120 0.67 -6.26 -27.06
N LYS A 121 0.67 -7.54 -27.40
CA LYS A 121 1.73 -8.45 -26.96
C LYS A 121 3.12 -7.99 -27.42
N GLU A 122 3.24 -7.45 -28.63
CA GLU A 122 4.51 -6.95 -29.18
C GLU A 122 5.05 -5.75 -28.37
N GLU A 123 4.18 -4.82 -27.98
CA GLU A 123 4.55 -3.68 -27.13
C GLU A 123 5.03 -4.13 -25.75
N VAL A 124 4.33 -5.09 -25.14
CA VAL A 124 4.74 -5.66 -23.85
C VAL A 124 6.08 -6.38 -23.99
N ASP A 125 6.19 -7.32 -24.93
CA ASP A 125 7.38 -8.17 -25.12
C ASP A 125 8.63 -7.35 -25.46
N SER A 126 8.50 -6.25 -26.21
CA SER A 126 9.62 -5.35 -26.51
C SER A 126 10.09 -4.52 -25.30
N SER A 127 9.22 -4.31 -24.32
CA SER A 127 9.52 -3.51 -23.12
C SER A 127 10.08 -4.30 -21.94
N LEU A 128 9.77 -5.60 -21.82
CA LEU A 128 10.20 -6.45 -20.70
C LEU A 128 11.72 -6.66 -20.57
N PRO A 129 12.51 -6.77 -21.66
CA PRO A 129 13.95 -7.07 -21.54
C PRO A 129 14.82 -5.89 -21.07
N TRP A 130 14.24 -4.70 -20.82
CA TRP A 130 14.98 -3.47 -20.52
C TRP A 130 16.03 -3.09 -21.59
N GLY A 131 15.83 -3.53 -22.84
CA GLY A 131 16.82 -3.36 -23.91
C GLY A 131 16.63 -2.09 -24.73
N ILE A 132 15.39 -1.84 -25.19
CA ILE A 132 15.08 -0.70 -26.09
C ILE A 132 14.46 0.46 -25.31
N VAL A 133 13.54 0.14 -24.41
CA VAL A 133 12.87 1.08 -23.52
C VAL A 133 12.95 0.57 -22.10
N GLU A 134 12.85 1.49 -21.15
CA GLU A 134 12.65 1.14 -19.75
C GLU A 134 11.35 0.35 -19.60
N THR A 135 11.37 -0.73 -18.83
CA THR A 135 10.14 -1.48 -18.58
C THR A 135 9.14 -0.59 -17.83
N PRO A 136 7.85 -0.56 -18.23
CA PRO A 136 6.88 0.31 -17.62
C PRO A 136 6.78 0.12 -16.09
N PRO A 137 6.57 1.20 -15.33
CA PRO A 137 6.43 1.15 -13.87
C PRO A 137 5.37 0.18 -13.35
N TYR A 138 4.29 -0.05 -14.12
CA TYR A 138 3.24 -1.00 -13.75
C TYR A 138 3.69 -2.46 -13.79
N VAL A 139 4.78 -2.78 -14.49
CA VAL A 139 5.41 -4.11 -14.51
C VAL A 139 6.60 -4.15 -13.56
N ALA A 140 7.48 -3.15 -13.61
CA ALA A 140 8.69 -3.07 -12.81
C ALA A 140 8.41 -2.84 -11.30
N ASN A 141 7.20 -2.38 -10.97
CA ASN A 141 6.79 -2.03 -9.60
C ASN A 141 7.72 -0.98 -8.95
N TYR A 142 8.20 -0.05 -9.77
CA TYR A 142 9.06 1.06 -9.34
C TYR A 142 8.28 2.38 -9.38
N MET A 143 8.27 3.11 -8.27
CA MET A 143 7.46 4.32 -8.10
C MET A 143 8.27 5.41 -7.39
N ASN A 144 7.92 6.67 -7.64
CA ASN A 144 8.41 7.81 -6.90
C ASN A 144 7.22 8.62 -6.35
N THR A 145 7.44 9.31 -5.25
CA THR A 145 6.46 10.23 -4.67
C THR A 145 7.19 11.38 -3.99
N CYS A 146 6.54 12.55 -3.97
CA CYS A 146 6.99 13.71 -3.21
C CYS A 146 5.93 13.96 -2.12
N PRO A 147 6.08 13.37 -0.91
CA PRO A 147 5.08 13.51 0.14
C PRO A 147 4.93 14.98 0.55
N PRO A 148 3.69 15.46 0.81
CA PRO A 148 3.46 16.82 1.28
C PRO A 148 3.80 16.94 2.78
N TYR A 149 5.09 16.84 3.13
CA TYR A 149 5.58 16.79 4.51
C TYR A 149 5.10 17.98 5.35
N MET A 150 5.07 19.19 4.76
CA MET A 150 4.63 20.40 5.45
C MET A 150 3.19 20.29 5.96
N SER A 151 2.30 19.63 5.20
CA SER A 151 0.93 19.42 5.67
C SER A 151 0.87 18.57 6.93
N ILE A 152 1.77 17.61 7.11
CA ILE A 152 1.80 16.80 8.34
C ILE A 152 2.48 17.56 9.48
N MET A 153 3.57 18.28 9.20
CA MET A 153 4.31 19.04 10.20
C MET A 153 3.52 20.21 10.78
N GLU A 154 2.75 20.91 9.94
CA GLU A 154 2.00 22.11 10.35
C GLU A 154 0.61 21.78 10.91
N ASP A 155 -0.14 20.88 10.26
CA ASP A 155 -1.53 20.58 10.64
C ASP A 155 -1.64 19.39 11.59
N GLY A 156 -0.74 18.41 11.46
CA GLY A 156 -0.92 17.08 12.02
C GLY A 156 -2.05 16.27 11.36
N ILE A 157 -2.00 14.95 11.51
CA ILE A 157 -2.99 14.04 10.87
C ILE A 157 -4.40 14.24 11.44
N GLU A 158 -4.53 14.55 12.74
CA GLU A 158 -5.82 14.73 13.38
C GLU A 158 -6.62 15.92 12.82
N LYS A 159 -5.95 17.02 12.43
CA LYS A 159 -6.61 18.15 11.77
C LYS A 159 -7.12 17.77 10.38
N ARG A 160 -6.39 16.93 9.65
CA ARG A 160 -6.82 16.40 8.34
C ARG A 160 -8.03 15.46 8.47
N ILE A 161 -8.07 14.65 9.52
CA ILE A 161 -9.23 13.78 9.85
C ILE A 161 -10.47 14.65 10.09
N ARG A 162 -10.37 15.65 10.98
CA ARG A 162 -11.50 16.56 11.25
C ARG A 162 -11.99 17.28 10.00
N TRP A 163 -11.05 17.77 9.17
CA TRP A 163 -11.41 18.39 7.90
C TRP A 163 -12.19 17.44 6.97
N CYS A 164 -11.77 16.16 6.89
CA CYS A 164 -12.50 15.16 6.10
C CYS A 164 -13.91 14.90 6.67
N GLU A 165 -14.05 14.81 7.99
CA GLU A 165 -15.34 14.65 8.67
C GLU A 165 -16.28 15.83 8.33
N GLU A 166 -15.79 17.07 8.39
CA GLU A 166 -16.53 18.27 7.98
C GLU A 166 -16.91 18.27 6.48
N GLN A 167 -16.03 17.80 5.59
CA GLN A 167 -16.35 17.71 4.16
C GLN A 167 -17.46 16.69 3.88
N ILE A 168 -17.46 15.56 4.60
CA ILE A 168 -18.50 14.55 4.49
C ILE A 168 -19.85 15.11 4.94
N GLU A 169 -19.90 15.85 6.05
CA GLU A 169 -21.11 16.50 6.54
C GLU A 169 -21.69 17.46 5.50
N LYS A 170 -20.85 18.38 4.97
CA LYS A 170 -21.25 19.32 3.93
C LYS A 170 -21.74 18.63 2.66
N ALA A 171 -21.09 17.53 2.27
CA ALA A 171 -21.52 16.76 1.11
C ALA A 171 -22.90 16.14 1.34
N PHE A 172 -23.18 15.59 2.53
CA PHE A 172 -24.50 15.06 2.85
C PHE A 172 -25.58 16.13 2.96
N GLU A 173 -25.26 17.34 3.43
CA GLU A 173 -26.18 18.48 3.39
C GLU A 173 -26.57 18.82 1.95
N GLN A 174 -25.59 18.92 1.04
CA GLN A 174 -25.86 19.18 -0.38
C GLN A 174 -26.67 18.05 -1.01
N LEU A 175 -26.38 16.80 -0.66
CA LEU A 175 -27.13 15.64 -1.13
C LEU A 175 -28.59 15.62 -0.62
N ARG A 176 -28.93 16.36 0.42
CA ARG A 176 -30.30 16.42 0.95
C ARG A 176 -31.02 17.69 0.53
N ALA A 177 -30.32 18.62 -0.13
CA ALA A 177 -30.86 19.91 -0.53
C ALA A 177 -31.88 19.77 -1.67
N TYR A 178 -32.91 20.62 -1.62
CA TYR A 178 -33.90 20.79 -2.69
C TYR A 178 -33.70 22.14 -3.40
N PRO A 179 -33.81 22.22 -4.74
CA PRO A 179 -34.05 21.11 -5.66
C PRO A 179 -32.83 20.21 -5.83
N TRP A 180 -33.06 18.90 -5.97
CA TRP A 180 -32.00 17.94 -6.23
C TRP A 180 -31.43 18.13 -7.65
N ASN A 181 -30.10 18.10 -7.78
CA ASN A 181 -29.40 18.22 -9.05
C ASN A 181 -28.39 17.09 -9.21
N GLY A 182 -28.66 16.14 -10.10
CA GLY A 182 -27.80 14.97 -10.32
C GLY A 182 -26.38 15.31 -10.78
N GLU A 183 -26.22 16.30 -11.66
CA GLU A 183 -24.91 16.71 -12.19
C GLU A 183 -23.97 17.23 -11.09
N LYS A 184 -24.52 17.96 -10.12
CA LYS A 184 -23.75 18.48 -8.98
C LYS A 184 -23.56 17.46 -7.86
N ASN A 185 -24.49 16.52 -7.73
CA ASN A 185 -24.58 15.66 -6.55
C ASN A 185 -23.94 14.28 -6.75
N LEU A 186 -24.05 13.67 -7.93
CA LEU A 186 -23.43 12.37 -8.20
C LEU A 186 -21.91 12.37 -8.01
N PRO A 187 -21.14 13.41 -8.41
CA PRO A 187 -19.70 13.46 -8.14
C PRO A 187 -19.33 13.53 -6.65
N LEU A 188 -20.27 13.83 -5.75
CA LEU A 188 -20.00 13.82 -4.30
C LEU A 188 -19.88 12.41 -3.74
N LEU A 189 -20.48 11.40 -4.39
CA LEU A 189 -20.44 10.02 -3.91
C LEU A 189 -18.99 9.51 -3.85
N ASP A 190 -18.23 9.68 -4.93
CA ASP A 190 -16.81 9.30 -4.99
C ASP A 190 -15.96 10.12 -3.99
N LYS A 191 -16.26 11.41 -3.82
CA LYS A 191 -15.55 12.26 -2.85
C LYS A 191 -15.77 11.81 -1.41
N ILE A 192 -17.00 11.41 -1.08
CA ILE A 192 -17.33 10.87 0.25
C ILE A 192 -16.50 9.61 0.52
N ASP A 193 -16.38 8.72 -0.46
CA ASP A 193 -15.57 7.50 -0.30
C ASP A 193 -14.07 7.83 -0.16
N VAL A 194 -13.56 8.82 -0.89
CA VAL A 194 -12.19 9.32 -0.72
C VAL A 194 -11.97 9.89 0.69
N TRP A 195 -12.86 10.76 1.20
CA TRP A 195 -12.72 11.31 2.55
C TRP A 195 -12.83 10.25 3.64
N ARG A 196 -13.71 9.26 3.47
CA ARG A 196 -13.81 8.10 4.38
C ARG A 196 -12.52 7.29 4.38
N ALA A 197 -11.96 7.01 3.20
CA ALA A 197 -10.67 6.32 3.07
C ALA A 197 -9.54 7.10 3.76
N MET A 198 -9.48 8.42 3.57
CA MET A 198 -8.51 9.30 4.25
C MET A 198 -8.64 9.25 5.78
N ILE A 199 -9.87 9.21 6.31
CA ILE A 199 -10.13 9.09 7.75
C ILE A 199 -9.61 7.75 8.28
N ILE A 200 -9.92 6.64 7.59
CA ILE A 200 -9.46 5.29 7.98
C ILE A 200 -7.93 5.24 8.01
N ALA A 201 -7.28 5.68 6.92
CA ALA A 201 -5.83 5.71 6.83
C ALA A 201 -5.20 6.61 7.90
N GLY A 202 -5.73 7.82 8.09
CA GLY A 202 -5.23 8.75 9.10
C GLY A 202 -5.33 8.18 10.52
N LYS A 203 -6.47 7.58 10.88
CA LYS A 203 -6.67 6.94 12.20
C LYS A 203 -5.73 5.75 12.40
N ALA A 204 -5.46 4.97 11.35
CA ALA A 204 -4.49 3.88 11.37
C ALA A 204 -3.06 4.37 11.65
N VAL A 205 -2.60 5.42 10.96
CA VAL A 205 -1.26 5.99 11.16
C VAL A 205 -1.09 6.54 12.58
N VAL A 206 -2.09 7.28 13.09
CA VAL A 206 -2.07 7.77 14.48
C VAL A 206 -2.01 6.61 15.47
N THR A 207 -2.75 5.53 15.21
CA THR A 207 -2.74 4.33 16.06
C THR A 207 -1.36 3.69 16.05
N TRP A 208 -0.75 3.51 14.88
CA TRP A 208 0.59 2.96 14.72
C TRP A 208 1.67 3.78 15.42
N ALA A 209 1.66 5.10 15.26
CA ALA A 209 2.58 5.99 15.98
C ALA A 209 2.41 5.88 17.51
N ARG A 210 1.17 5.78 18.00
CA ARG A 210 0.89 5.54 19.42
C ARG A 210 1.31 4.15 19.90
N ARG A 211 1.44 3.15 19.02
CA ARG A 211 2.00 1.84 19.39
C ARG A 211 3.48 1.96 19.71
N TYR A 212 4.25 2.69 18.89
CA TYR A 212 5.66 3.01 19.18
C TYR A 212 5.82 3.80 20.49
N SER A 213 4.96 4.79 20.74
CA SER A 213 4.97 5.54 22.00
C SER A 213 4.66 4.68 23.24
N ARG A 214 4.02 3.51 23.10
CA ARG A 214 3.79 2.58 24.21
C ARG A 214 4.92 1.57 24.39
N LEU A 215 5.75 1.40 23.35
CA LEU A 215 6.88 0.48 23.36
C LEU A 215 8.14 1.13 23.94
N ALA A 216 8.31 2.44 23.71
CA ALA A 216 9.35 3.28 24.31
C ALA A 216 9.06 3.59 25.78
#